data_AF-A0AAN9CW86-F1
#
_entry.id   AF-A0AAN9CW86-F1
#
_cell.length_a   1.000
_cell.length_b   1.000
_cell.length_c   1.000
_cell.angle_alpha   90.00
_cell.angle_beta   90.00
_cell.angle_gamma   90.00
#
_symmetry.space_group_name_H-M   'P 1'
#
loop_
_entity.id
_entity.type
_entity.pdbx_description
1 polymer ?
#
loop_
_entity_poly.entity_id
_entity_poly.type
_entity_poly.pdbx_seq_one_letter_code
_entity_poly.pdbx_strand_id
1 'polypeptide(L)'
;MTLAKMTASVTTYAVSTVHLCTVLFVLFNAYVDSQDIDVQLCQMCEGTVRQDSPVWDFCLKKGQIKGRCCFENNTRNVDTIIGLDLSNCSISHVEHLYNSFTAVIIDLSNNPITNLSDFVFQGFSHLTQLLLPSKLECPGGNASWETVEVKNNARICEGQKNVCNQTALMPLNCPENSFCSPYGPGFFECGCLHNFHGYKCMREGEFPISKVLGILTGSTVVVSSLLWFTQRRKVETT
;
A
#
# COMPACT_ATOMS: atom_id res chain seq x y z
N MET A 1 -41.16 -20.88 39.47
CA MET A 1 -40.85 -19.54 38.89
C MET A 1 -39.38 -19.38 38.44
N THR A 2 -38.55 -20.42 38.52
CA THR A 2 -37.10 -20.40 38.24
C THR A 2 -36.72 -20.84 36.82
N LEU A 3 -37.58 -21.58 36.11
CA LEU A 3 -37.29 -22.10 34.75
C LEU A 3 -37.40 -21.01 33.66
N ALA A 4 -38.29 -20.03 33.83
CA ALA A 4 -38.53 -18.96 32.85
C ALA A 4 -37.43 -17.87 32.83
N LYS A 5 -36.71 -17.67 33.95
CA LYS A 5 -35.58 -16.72 34.01
C LYS A 5 -34.30 -17.28 33.37
N MET A 6 -34.14 -18.61 33.36
CA MET A 6 -32.97 -19.27 32.78
C MET A 6 -33.04 -19.32 31.25
N THR A 7 -34.23 -19.56 30.69
CA THR A 7 -34.45 -19.52 29.23
C THR A 7 -34.31 -18.12 28.65
N ALA A 8 -34.77 -17.08 29.36
CA ALA A 8 -34.64 -15.68 28.94
C ALA A 8 -33.18 -15.16 28.95
N SER A 9 -32.34 -15.69 29.84
CA SER A 9 -30.91 -15.32 29.89
C SER A 9 -30.12 -15.99 28.77
N VAL A 10 -30.41 -17.26 28.45
CA VAL A 10 -29.75 -17.98 27.35
C VAL A 10 -30.10 -17.39 25.99
N THR A 11 -31.34 -16.94 25.79
CA THR A 11 -31.77 -16.28 24.54
C THR A 11 -31.13 -14.90 24.36
N THR A 12 -30.89 -14.13 25.42
CA THR A 12 -30.22 -12.82 25.31
C THR A 12 -28.73 -12.93 24.98
N TYR A 13 -28.01 -13.93 25.51
CA TYR A 13 -26.61 -14.19 25.14
C TYR A 13 -26.45 -14.70 23.69
N ALA A 14 -27.38 -15.54 23.22
CA ALA A 14 -27.40 -16.00 21.83
C ALA A 14 -27.68 -14.85 20.83
N VAL A 15 -28.60 -13.95 21.17
CA VAL A 15 -28.92 -12.77 20.33
C VAL A 15 -27.74 -11.79 20.28
N SER A 16 -27.05 -11.55 21.40
CA SER A 16 -25.89 -10.65 21.46
C SER A 16 -24.66 -11.17 20.70
N THR A 17 -24.42 -12.49 20.71
CA THR A 17 -23.31 -13.12 19.97
C THR A 17 -23.57 -13.16 18.47
N VAL A 18 -24.81 -13.42 18.05
CA VAL A 18 -25.21 -13.32 16.63
C VAL A 18 -25.08 -11.88 16.13
N HIS A 19 -25.50 -10.88 16.91
CA HIS A 19 -25.32 -9.47 16.55
C HIS A 19 -23.84 -9.07 16.43
N LEU A 20 -22.98 -9.50 17.36
CA LEU A 20 -21.54 -9.23 17.30
C LEU A 20 -20.90 -9.89 16.08
N CYS A 21 -21.27 -11.14 15.76
CA CYS A 21 -20.81 -11.82 14.55
C CYS A 21 -21.29 -11.13 13.28
N THR A 22 -22.54 -10.66 13.21
CA THR A 22 -23.03 -9.91 12.05
C THR A 22 -22.34 -8.56 11.89
N VAL A 23 -22.05 -7.84 12.98
CA VAL A 23 -21.30 -6.58 12.93
C VAL A 23 -19.87 -6.83 12.47
N LEU A 24 -19.20 -7.88 12.99
CA LEU A 24 -17.87 -8.28 12.55
C LEU A 24 -17.87 -8.70 11.07
N PHE A 25 -18.89 -9.42 10.60
CA PHE A 25 -19.05 -9.78 9.19
C PHE A 25 -19.26 -8.55 8.32
N VAL A 26 -20.09 -7.59 8.74
CA VAL A 26 -20.31 -6.33 8.01
C VAL A 26 -19.04 -5.49 7.98
N LEU A 27 -18.29 -5.41 9.07
CA LEU A 27 -16.99 -4.73 9.12
C LEU A 27 -15.94 -5.44 8.24
N PHE A 28 -15.96 -6.78 8.18
CA PHE A 28 -15.11 -7.55 7.27
C PHE A 28 -15.47 -7.31 5.81
N ASN A 29 -16.76 -7.26 5.46
CA ASN A 29 -17.20 -6.99 4.09
C ASN A 29 -16.94 -5.53 3.68
N ALA A 30 -17.06 -4.57 4.60
CA ALA A 30 -16.70 -3.17 4.35
C ALA A 30 -15.19 -2.98 4.13
N TYR A 31 -14.35 -3.86 4.68
CA TYR A 31 -12.90 -3.82 4.45
C TYR A 31 -12.49 -4.36 3.06
N VAL A 32 -13.37 -5.11 2.38
CA VAL A 32 -13.04 -5.77 1.09
C VAL A 32 -13.28 -4.87 -0.12
N ASP A 33 -13.89 -3.69 0.03
CA ASP A 33 -14.11 -2.77 -1.09
C ASP A 33 -12.91 -1.82 -1.30
N SER A 34 -11.79 -2.39 -1.75
CA SER A 34 -10.59 -1.64 -2.15
C SER A 34 -10.49 -1.47 -3.68
N GLN A 35 -11.54 -1.80 -4.44
CA GLN A 35 -11.46 -1.93 -5.89
C GLN A 35 -11.73 -0.62 -6.66
N ASP A 36 -12.21 0.43 -5.99
CA ASP A 36 -12.68 1.66 -6.66
C ASP A 36 -11.55 2.68 -6.96
N ILE A 37 -10.42 2.61 -6.23
CA ILE A 37 -9.38 3.65 -6.31
C ILE A 37 -8.52 3.54 -7.57
N ASP A 38 -8.27 2.32 -8.07
CA ASP A 38 -7.52 2.11 -9.32
C ASP A 38 -8.30 2.64 -10.53
N VAL A 39 -9.62 2.49 -10.51
CA VAL A 39 -10.53 3.03 -11.53
C VAL A 39 -10.48 4.55 -11.52
N GLN A 40 -10.49 5.17 -10.33
CA GLN A 40 -10.39 6.62 -10.17
C GLN A 40 -9.05 7.17 -10.70
N LEU A 41 -7.93 6.48 -10.46
CA LEU A 41 -6.61 6.87 -10.96
C LEU A 41 -6.57 6.86 -12.50
N CYS A 42 -7.12 5.81 -13.11
CA CYS A 42 -7.19 5.66 -14.57
C CYS A 42 -8.19 6.63 -15.24
N GLN A 43 -9.06 7.26 -14.45
CA GLN A 43 -10.05 8.25 -14.87
C GLN A 43 -9.69 9.67 -14.42
N MET A 44 -8.51 9.91 -13.82
CA MET A 44 -8.03 11.26 -13.48
C MET A 44 -7.99 12.22 -14.68
N CYS A 45 -8.04 11.68 -15.89
CA CYS A 45 -8.01 12.40 -17.14
C CYS A 45 -8.89 11.69 -18.17
N GLU A 46 -9.65 12.47 -18.94
CA GLU A 46 -10.48 11.92 -20.01
C GLU A 46 -9.62 11.39 -21.16
N GLY A 47 -10.15 10.39 -21.86
CA GLY A 47 -9.52 9.80 -23.05
C GLY A 47 -8.71 8.54 -22.79
N THR A 48 -7.96 8.13 -23.80
CA THR A 48 -7.12 6.93 -23.78
C THR A 48 -5.64 7.29 -23.83
N VAL A 49 -4.77 6.34 -23.51
CA VAL A 49 -3.32 6.45 -23.74
C VAL A 49 -3.05 6.96 -25.17
N ARG A 50 -2.13 7.92 -25.32
CA ARG A 50 -1.83 8.59 -26.59
C ARG A 50 -1.03 7.67 -27.50
N GLN A 51 -1.44 7.47 -28.75
CA GLN A 51 -0.86 6.45 -29.66
C GLN A 51 0.63 6.63 -29.96
N ASP A 52 1.18 7.81 -29.75
CA ASP A 52 2.57 8.20 -29.95
C ASP A 52 3.32 8.39 -28.62
N SER A 53 2.72 8.03 -27.48
CA SER A 53 3.41 8.08 -26.19
C SER A 53 4.26 6.82 -25.96
N PRO A 54 5.38 6.93 -25.24
CA PRO A 54 6.16 5.75 -24.83
C PRO A 54 5.33 4.72 -24.05
N VAL A 55 4.32 5.17 -23.30
CA VAL A 55 3.38 4.32 -22.55
C VAL A 55 2.55 3.46 -23.49
N TRP A 56 2.12 4.00 -24.64
CA TRP A 56 1.39 3.23 -25.65
C TRP A 56 2.23 2.08 -26.21
N ASP A 57 3.45 2.39 -26.67
CA ASP A 57 4.37 1.40 -27.24
C ASP A 57 4.75 0.31 -26.22
N PHE A 58 4.93 0.70 -24.95
CA PHE A 58 5.15 -0.24 -23.86
C PHE A 58 3.92 -1.14 -23.66
N CYS A 59 2.73 -0.53 -23.59
CA CYS A 59 1.53 -1.27 -23.26
C CYS A 59 1.14 -2.28 -24.34
N LEU A 60 1.26 -1.92 -25.62
CA LEU A 60 1.00 -2.85 -26.73
C LEU A 60 1.85 -4.13 -26.66
N LYS A 61 3.04 -4.06 -26.03
CA LYS A 61 3.96 -5.21 -25.91
C LYS A 61 3.77 -5.99 -24.61
N LYS A 62 3.34 -5.34 -23.53
CA LYS A 62 3.42 -5.90 -22.16
C LYS A 62 2.08 -5.96 -21.42
N GLY A 63 1.04 -5.32 -21.94
CA GLY A 63 -0.21 -5.14 -21.20
C GLY A 63 -1.42 -4.92 -22.08
N GLN A 64 -2.48 -4.45 -21.42
CA GLN A 64 -3.74 -4.06 -22.03
C GLN A 64 -4.09 -2.64 -21.61
N ILE A 65 -4.49 -1.83 -22.58
CA ILE A 65 -4.89 -0.44 -22.34
C ILE A 65 -6.35 -0.40 -21.88
N LYS A 66 -6.60 0.25 -20.75
CA LYS A 66 -7.95 0.63 -20.29
C LYS A 66 -7.89 2.10 -19.84
N GLY A 67 -8.53 2.99 -20.61
CA GLY A 67 -8.45 4.43 -20.38
C GLY A 67 -7.01 4.94 -20.50
N ARG A 68 -6.53 5.66 -19.47
CA ARG A 68 -5.15 6.18 -19.37
C ARG A 68 -4.14 5.21 -18.72
N CYS A 69 -4.60 4.03 -18.33
CA CYS A 69 -3.76 3.02 -17.68
C CYS A 69 -3.41 1.88 -18.62
N CYS A 70 -2.21 1.34 -18.41
CA CYS A 70 -1.78 0.07 -18.93
C CYS A 70 -1.80 -0.97 -17.82
N PHE A 71 -2.60 -2.02 -18.01
CA PHE A 71 -2.72 -3.13 -17.08
C PHE A 71 -1.85 -4.30 -17.51
N GLU A 72 -1.26 -5.00 -16.56
CA GLU A 72 -0.51 -6.22 -16.82
C GLU A 72 -1.41 -7.27 -17.46
N ASN A 73 -0.95 -7.90 -18.53
CA ASN A 73 -1.68 -9.01 -19.15
C ASN A 73 -1.41 -10.30 -18.36
N ASN A 74 -2.01 -10.41 -17.15
CA ASN A 74 -1.82 -11.55 -16.26
C ASN A 74 -3.12 -12.35 -16.08
N THR A 75 -2.99 -13.66 -15.86
CA THR A 75 -4.11 -14.60 -15.68
C THR A 75 -4.68 -14.61 -14.25
N ARG A 76 -4.11 -13.82 -13.34
CA ARG A 76 -4.38 -13.90 -11.90
C ARG A 76 -5.58 -13.08 -11.38
N ASN A 77 -6.44 -12.56 -12.25
CA ASN A 77 -7.65 -11.79 -11.88
C ASN A 77 -7.38 -10.52 -11.02
N VAL A 78 -6.13 -10.06 -10.94
CA VAL A 78 -5.78 -8.79 -10.29
C VAL A 78 -5.32 -7.84 -11.39
N ASP A 79 -6.05 -6.74 -11.56
CA ASP A 79 -5.75 -5.68 -12.53
C ASP A 79 -4.56 -4.86 -12.01
N THR A 80 -3.33 -5.30 -12.28
CA THR A 80 -2.10 -4.59 -11.88
C THR A 80 -1.75 -3.48 -12.88
N ILE A 81 -1.62 -2.24 -12.43
CA ILE A 81 -1.20 -1.12 -13.29
C ILE A 81 0.32 -1.17 -13.50
N ILE A 82 0.75 -1.33 -14.75
CA ILE A 82 2.18 -1.36 -15.15
C ILE A 82 2.59 -0.13 -15.95
N GLY A 83 1.65 0.72 -16.36
CA GLY A 83 1.95 1.97 -17.03
C GLY A 83 0.84 3.00 -16.88
N LEU A 84 1.21 4.28 -16.87
CA LEU A 84 0.31 5.41 -16.70
C LEU A 84 0.62 6.51 -17.72
N ASP A 85 -0.36 6.89 -18.52
CA ASP A 85 -0.27 8.05 -19.42
C ASP A 85 -1.20 9.16 -18.92
N LEU A 86 -0.67 9.98 -18.01
CA LEU A 86 -1.33 11.16 -17.48
C LEU A 86 -0.82 12.43 -18.16
N SER A 87 -0.32 12.31 -19.41
CA SER A 87 0.21 13.44 -20.17
C SER A 87 -0.90 14.37 -20.66
N ASN A 88 -0.64 15.67 -20.65
CA ASN A 88 -1.57 16.69 -21.16
C ASN A 88 -2.98 16.63 -20.53
N CYS A 89 -3.04 16.47 -19.21
CA CYS A 89 -4.27 16.32 -18.44
C CYS A 89 -4.61 17.57 -17.61
N SER A 90 -3.91 18.69 -17.84
CA SER A 90 -4.04 19.93 -17.06
C SER A 90 -3.82 19.75 -15.55
N ILE A 91 -3.04 18.74 -15.16
CA ILE A 91 -2.76 18.43 -13.75
C ILE A 91 -1.78 19.48 -13.19
N SER A 92 -2.16 20.21 -12.15
CA SER A 92 -1.27 21.18 -11.48
C SER A 92 -0.59 20.62 -10.24
N HIS A 93 -1.20 19.63 -9.61
CA HIS A 93 -0.73 18.97 -8.40
C HIS A 93 -0.86 17.46 -8.55
N VAL A 94 0.21 16.73 -8.23
CA VAL A 94 0.21 15.26 -8.25
C VAL A 94 0.29 14.80 -6.81
N GLU A 95 -0.82 14.25 -6.33
CA GLU A 95 -0.92 13.55 -5.06
C GLU A 95 -1.52 12.17 -5.36
N HIS A 96 -1.24 11.18 -4.49
CA HIS A 96 -1.94 9.90 -4.52
C HIS A 96 -1.68 8.97 -5.73
N LEU A 97 -0.43 8.86 -6.22
CA LEU A 97 -0.06 7.80 -7.17
C LEU A 97 0.21 6.43 -6.52
N TYR A 98 0.12 6.32 -5.18
CA TYR A 98 0.60 5.15 -4.42
C TYR A 98 -0.01 3.81 -4.83
N ASN A 99 -1.21 3.77 -5.41
CA ASN A 99 -1.82 2.51 -5.89
C ASN A 99 -1.20 1.97 -7.17
N SER A 100 -0.39 2.78 -7.85
CA SER A 100 0.31 2.41 -9.08
C SER A 100 1.79 2.11 -8.86
N PHE A 101 2.21 1.75 -7.64
CA PHE A 101 3.61 1.50 -7.31
C PHE A 101 4.29 0.41 -8.17
N THR A 102 3.50 -0.44 -8.82
CA THR A 102 3.95 -1.45 -9.80
C THR A 102 4.22 -0.88 -11.20
N ALA A 103 3.93 0.41 -11.43
CA ALA A 103 4.12 1.06 -12.72
C ALA A 103 5.60 1.08 -13.10
N VAL A 104 5.86 0.61 -14.32
CA VAL A 104 7.18 0.57 -14.95
C VAL A 104 7.43 1.84 -15.77
N ILE A 105 6.36 2.45 -16.27
CA ILE A 105 6.41 3.66 -17.07
C ILE A 105 5.32 4.65 -16.67
N ILE A 106 5.68 5.92 -16.50
CA ILE A 106 4.74 6.99 -16.16
C ILE A 106 5.03 8.21 -17.02
N ASP A 107 3.99 8.75 -17.65
CA ASP A 107 4.06 10.01 -18.40
C ASP A 107 3.18 11.08 -17.73
N LEU A 108 3.83 12.10 -17.15
CA LEU A 108 3.22 13.31 -16.59
C LEU A 108 3.55 14.55 -17.44
N SER A 109 4.15 14.38 -18.62
CA SER A 109 4.57 15.47 -19.48
C SER A 109 3.39 16.34 -19.93
N ASN A 110 3.68 17.57 -20.38
CA ASN A 110 2.68 18.50 -20.88
C ASN A 110 1.60 18.90 -19.85
N ASN A 111 1.90 18.81 -18.56
CA ASN A 111 1.03 19.29 -17.48
C ASN A 111 1.60 20.59 -16.84
N PRO A 112 0.75 21.47 -16.29
CA PRO A 112 1.16 22.69 -15.59
C PRO A 112 1.70 22.43 -14.17
N ILE A 113 2.48 21.36 -13.97
CA ILE A 113 3.08 21.02 -12.67
C ILE A 113 4.32 21.90 -12.46
N THR A 114 4.32 22.68 -11.38
CA THR A 114 5.42 23.60 -11.04
C THR A 114 6.33 23.06 -9.95
N ASN A 115 5.82 22.18 -9.09
CA ASN A 115 6.56 21.54 -8.02
C ASN A 115 6.05 20.10 -7.86
N LEU A 116 6.98 19.16 -7.69
CA LEU A 116 6.69 17.74 -7.52
C LEU A 116 7.61 17.18 -6.44
N SER A 117 7.02 16.58 -5.42
CA SER A 117 7.78 15.98 -4.33
C SER A 117 8.27 14.59 -4.71
N ASP A 118 9.53 14.28 -4.43
CA ASP A 118 10.11 12.95 -4.65
C ASP A 118 9.31 11.84 -3.93
N PHE A 119 8.69 12.15 -2.78
CA PHE A 119 7.87 11.22 -2.00
C PHE A 119 6.64 10.69 -2.76
N VAL A 120 6.20 11.36 -3.84
CA VAL A 120 5.14 10.85 -4.71
C VAL A 120 5.52 9.52 -5.35
N PHE A 121 6.82 9.31 -5.60
CA PHE A 121 7.36 8.11 -6.22
C PHE A 121 7.96 7.13 -5.19
N GLN A 122 7.68 7.33 -3.90
CA GLN A 122 8.02 6.35 -2.88
C GLN A 122 7.24 5.05 -3.12
N GLY A 123 7.94 3.92 -3.11
CA GLY A 123 7.41 2.59 -3.43
C GLY A 123 7.52 2.17 -4.90
N PHE A 124 7.87 3.09 -5.82
CA PHE A 124 8.00 2.80 -7.25
C PHE A 124 9.34 2.13 -7.60
N SER A 125 9.63 0.99 -6.99
CA SER A 125 10.90 0.26 -7.11
C SER A 125 11.17 -0.31 -8.51
N HIS A 126 10.14 -0.40 -9.36
CA HIS A 126 10.22 -0.94 -10.73
C HIS A 126 10.09 0.11 -11.84
N LEU A 127 10.00 1.39 -11.50
CA LEU A 127 9.86 2.46 -12.47
C LEU A 127 11.13 2.59 -13.32
N THR A 128 11.04 2.30 -14.61
CA THR A 128 12.18 2.37 -15.54
C THR A 128 12.20 3.64 -16.37
N GLN A 129 11.03 4.26 -16.61
CA GLN A 129 10.93 5.45 -17.42
C GLN A 129 9.88 6.40 -16.84
N LEU A 130 10.28 7.65 -16.64
CA LEU A 130 9.43 8.72 -16.12
C LEU A 130 9.56 9.95 -17.02
N LEU A 131 8.43 10.43 -17.54
CA LEU A 131 8.37 11.66 -18.31
C LEU A 131 7.72 12.76 -17.47
N LEU A 132 8.42 13.88 -17.32
CA LEU A 132 8.00 15.04 -16.54
C LEU A 132 7.96 16.30 -17.41
N PRO A 133 7.23 17.35 -17.01
CA PRO A 133 7.45 18.69 -17.57
C PRO A 133 8.92 19.10 -17.50
N SER A 134 9.45 19.69 -18.58
CA SER A 134 10.88 20.00 -18.76
C SER A 134 11.57 20.75 -17.61
N LYS A 135 10.80 21.58 -16.89
CA LYS A 135 11.29 22.40 -15.77
C LYS A 135 11.46 21.64 -14.45
N LEU A 136 10.83 20.48 -14.31
CA LEU A 136 10.99 19.64 -13.11
C LEU A 136 12.29 18.85 -13.19
N GLU A 137 12.82 18.47 -12.03
CA GLU A 137 13.93 17.53 -11.91
C GLU A 137 13.41 16.10 -11.75
N CYS A 138 14.24 15.12 -12.10
CA CYS A 138 13.93 13.72 -11.84
C CYS A 138 13.94 13.45 -10.32
N PRO A 139 13.01 12.65 -9.78
CA PRO A 139 12.99 12.32 -8.36
C PRO A 139 14.28 11.57 -7.96
N GLY A 140 14.83 11.91 -6.80
CA GLY A 140 16.14 11.43 -6.36
C GLY A 140 17.32 12.06 -7.13
N GLY A 141 17.06 13.04 -8.00
CA GLY A 141 18.04 13.73 -8.83
C GLY A 141 18.69 12.85 -9.91
N ASN A 142 19.58 13.44 -10.70
CA ASN A 142 20.21 12.76 -11.85
C ASN A 142 21.05 11.52 -11.44
N ALA A 143 21.51 11.45 -10.20
CA ALA A 143 22.25 10.29 -9.69
C ALA A 143 21.39 9.02 -9.54
N SER A 144 20.07 9.17 -9.45
CA SER A 144 19.10 8.07 -9.30
C SER A 144 18.69 7.43 -10.63
N TRP A 145 19.19 7.94 -11.76
CA TRP A 145 18.80 7.51 -13.10
C TRP A 145 20.05 7.23 -13.97
N GLU A 146 19.95 6.27 -14.89
CA GLU A 146 21.00 5.97 -15.88
C GLU A 146 21.16 7.11 -16.86
N THR A 147 20.05 7.60 -17.40
CA THR A 147 20.00 8.71 -18.34
C THR A 147 18.95 9.72 -17.92
N VAL A 148 19.29 11.00 -18.07
CA VAL A 148 18.36 12.12 -17.91
C VAL A 148 18.50 13.01 -19.12
N GLU A 149 17.44 13.14 -19.90
CA GLU A 149 17.42 13.93 -21.13
C GLU A 149 16.24 14.90 -21.11
N VAL A 150 16.36 16.00 -21.86
CA VAL A 150 15.25 16.93 -22.09
C VAL A 150 14.98 16.97 -23.59
N LYS A 151 13.80 16.48 -24.00
CA LYS A 151 13.38 16.38 -25.40
C LYS A 151 11.92 16.79 -25.54
N ASN A 152 11.59 17.55 -26.59
CA ASN A 152 10.22 17.95 -26.90
C ASN A 152 9.46 18.58 -25.70
N ASN A 153 10.13 19.43 -24.91
CA ASN A 153 9.57 20.05 -23.71
C ASN A 153 9.17 19.07 -22.58
N ALA A 154 9.64 17.82 -22.64
CA ALA A 154 9.57 16.86 -21.56
C ALA A 154 10.99 16.54 -21.05
N ARG A 155 11.11 16.37 -19.73
CA ARG A 155 12.27 15.72 -19.12
C ARG A 155 11.99 14.23 -19.06
N ILE A 156 12.95 13.43 -19.50
CA ILE A 156 12.87 11.97 -19.57
C ILE A 156 13.93 11.43 -18.63
N CYS A 157 13.49 10.68 -17.63
CA CYS A 157 14.34 9.99 -16.67
C CYS A 157 14.26 8.49 -16.98
N GLU A 158 15.36 7.86 -17.36
CA GLU A 158 15.38 6.43 -17.74
C GLU A 158 16.40 5.64 -16.94
N GLY A 159 16.07 4.36 -16.71
CA GLY A 159 16.89 3.41 -15.98
C GLY A 159 17.06 3.83 -14.53
N GLN A 160 16.02 3.65 -13.70
CA GLN A 160 16.16 3.87 -12.25
C GLN A 160 17.30 3.00 -11.71
N LYS A 161 18.27 3.65 -11.06
CA LYS A 161 19.41 2.97 -10.45
C LYS A 161 19.00 2.41 -9.10
N ASN A 162 19.44 1.19 -8.81
CA ASN A 162 19.29 0.61 -7.49
C ASN A 162 20.23 1.32 -6.49
N VAL A 163 19.65 2.06 -5.54
CA VAL A 163 20.38 2.77 -4.48
C VAL A 163 21.23 1.81 -3.64
N CYS A 164 20.78 0.57 -3.44
CA CYS A 164 21.52 -0.46 -2.69
C CYS A 164 22.84 -0.88 -3.36
N ASN A 165 23.00 -0.66 -4.68
CA ASN A 165 24.20 -1.03 -5.42
C ASN A 165 25.24 0.10 -5.49
N GLN A 166 24.92 1.30 -4.99
CA GLN A 166 25.82 2.45 -5.10
C GLN A 166 26.82 2.49 -3.93
N THR A 167 28.03 2.01 -4.17
CA THR A 167 29.14 1.92 -3.20
C THR A 167 29.61 3.28 -2.65
N ALA A 168 29.29 4.38 -3.34
CA ALA A 168 29.75 5.74 -2.99
C ALA A 168 28.87 6.44 -1.93
N LEU A 169 27.69 5.91 -1.62
CA LEU A 169 26.79 6.38 -0.57
C LEU A 169 26.76 5.35 0.58
N MET A 170 27.93 5.04 1.13
CA MET A 170 28.05 4.18 2.31
C MET A 170 28.05 5.09 3.55
N PRO A 171 27.11 4.92 4.50
CA PRO A 171 26.46 3.68 4.82
C PRO A 171 24.94 3.74 4.67
N LEU A 172 24.42 2.92 3.77
CA LEU A 172 23.04 2.47 3.77
C LEU A 172 22.84 1.65 5.06
N ASN A 173 22.61 2.34 6.17
CA ASN A 173 22.57 1.79 7.53
C ASN A 173 21.30 0.96 7.75
N CYS A 174 21.11 -0.07 6.94
CA CYS A 174 20.24 -1.14 7.33
C CYS A 174 20.85 -1.79 8.59
N PRO A 175 20.04 -2.04 9.64
CA PRO A 175 20.52 -2.61 10.89
C PRO A 175 21.16 -3.99 10.69
N GLU A 176 21.82 -4.53 11.72
CA GLU A 176 22.27 -5.93 11.65
C GLU A 176 21.08 -6.86 11.35
N ASN A 177 21.36 -7.97 10.66
CA ASN A 177 20.36 -8.95 10.24
C ASN A 177 19.25 -8.38 9.34
N SER A 178 19.58 -7.37 8.55
CA SER A 178 18.68 -6.80 7.55
C SER A 178 19.37 -6.67 6.19
N PHE A 179 18.57 -6.46 5.15
CA PHE A 179 19.03 -6.27 3.78
C PHE A 179 18.40 -5.01 3.20
N CYS A 180 19.11 -4.35 2.29
CA CYS A 180 18.58 -3.21 1.55
C CYS A 180 17.70 -3.66 0.38
N SER A 181 16.58 -2.97 0.19
CA SER A 181 15.71 -3.09 -0.96
C SER A 181 15.44 -1.71 -1.59
N PRO A 182 15.41 -1.58 -2.93
CA PRO A 182 15.03 -0.33 -3.58
C PRO A 182 13.57 0.01 -3.29
N TYR A 183 13.28 1.29 -3.03
CA TYR A 183 11.94 1.74 -2.65
C TYR A 183 11.48 2.96 -3.45
N GLY A 184 11.92 3.06 -4.70
CA GLY A 184 11.66 4.18 -5.62
C GLY A 184 12.91 5.01 -5.92
N PRO A 185 12.80 5.98 -6.85
CA PRO A 185 13.95 6.77 -7.30
C PRO A 185 14.60 7.55 -6.15
N GLY A 186 15.84 7.18 -5.80
CA GLY A 186 16.56 7.80 -4.68
C GLY A 186 16.13 7.32 -3.28
N PHE A 187 15.20 6.36 -3.20
CA PHE A 187 14.71 5.78 -1.95
C PHE A 187 15.14 4.32 -1.78
N PHE A 188 15.26 3.92 -0.53
CA PHE A 188 15.52 2.54 -0.14
C PHE A 188 14.75 2.22 1.14
N GLU A 189 14.52 0.94 1.36
CA GLU A 189 14.00 0.40 2.61
C GLU A 189 14.88 -0.76 3.10
N CYS A 190 14.74 -1.09 4.38
CA CYS A 190 15.47 -2.19 4.99
C CYS A 190 14.49 -3.28 5.42
N GLY A 191 14.63 -4.47 4.83
CA GLY A 191 13.88 -5.67 5.20
C GLY A 191 14.69 -6.56 6.14
N CYS A 192 14.04 -7.33 7.00
CA CYS A 192 14.75 -8.28 7.86
C CYS A 192 15.15 -9.55 7.09
N LEU A 193 16.33 -10.09 7.40
CA LEU A 193 16.74 -11.41 6.92
C LEU A 193 15.79 -12.49 7.46
N HIS A 194 15.83 -13.66 6.83
CA HIS A 194 15.01 -14.79 7.24
C HIS A 194 15.21 -15.12 8.74
N ASN A 195 14.11 -15.44 9.43
CA ASN A 195 14.01 -15.66 10.89
C ASN A 195 14.21 -14.44 11.80
N PHE A 196 14.55 -13.27 11.25
CA PHE A 196 14.63 -12.03 12.02
C PHE A 196 13.37 -11.18 11.85
N HIS A 197 12.94 -10.52 12.92
CA HIS A 197 11.75 -9.68 12.92
C HIS A 197 11.82 -8.54 13.94
N GLY A 198 10.83 -7.66 13.87
CA GLY A 198 10.68 -6.51 14.76
C GLY A 198 11.43 -5.27 14.30
N TYR A 199 11.23 -4.18 15.03
CA TYR A 199 11.94 -2.93 14.82
C TYR A 199 13.45 -3.19 14.98
N LYS A 200 14.22 -2.97 13.90
CA LYS A 200 15.66 -3.25 13.77
C LYS A 200 16.08 -4.72 13.58
N CYS A 201 15.17 -5.65 13.31
CA CYS A 201 15.54 -7.04 12.98
C CYS A 201 16.36 -7.77 14.06
N MET A 202 16.14 -7.43 15.33
CA MET A 202 16.90 -7.99 16.46
C MET A 202 16.26 -9.21 17.12
N ARG A 203 15.01 -9.55 16.76
CA ARG A 203 14.29 -10.69 17.35
C ARG A 203 14.38 -11.88 16.41
N GLU A 204 14.74 -13.03 16.96
CA GLU A 204 14.84 -14.29 16.23
C GLU A 204 13.66 -15.21 16.59
N GLY A 205 13.22 -16.02 15.62
CA GLY A 205 12.18 -17.04 15.81
C GLY A 205 10.75 -16.51 15.62
N GLU A 206 9.77 -17.25 16.11
CA GLU A 206 8.35 -16.88 15.98
C GLU A 206 7.83 -16.22 17.26
N PHE A 207 7.05 -15.15 17.11
CA PHE A 207 6.36 -14.56 18.24
C PHE A 207 5.37 -15.58 18.83
N PRO A 208 5.41 -15.90 20.14
CA PRO A 208 4.60 -16.97 20.73
C PRO A 208 3.15 -16.50 20.96
N ILE A 209 2.41 -16.30 19.86
CA ILE A 209 1.04 -15.78 19.84
C ILE A 209 0.14 -16.55 20.81
N SER A 210 0.25 -17.89 20.83
CA SER A 210 -0.57 -18.75 21.69
C SER A 210 -0.36 -18.49 23.19
N LYS A 211 0.88 -18.22 23.62
CA LYS A 211 1.20 -17.93 25.02
C LYS A 211 0.64 -16.57 25.44
N VAL A 212 0.86 -15.56 24.60
CA VAL A 212 0.40 -14.19 24.86
C VAL A 212 -1.13 -14.14 24.89
N LEU A 213 -1.78 -14.73 23.87
CA LEU A 213 -3.24 -14.78 23.80
C LEU A 213 -3.82 -15.59 24.96
N GLY A 214 -3.21 -16.73 25.32
CA GLY A 214 -3.63 -17.52 26.46
C GLY A 214 -3.63 -16.74 27.78
N ILE A 215 -2.58 -15.96 28.05
CA ILE A 215 -2.48 -15.11 29.25
C ILE A 215 -3.53 -13.98 29.21
N LEU A 216 -3.67 -13.30 28.07
CA LEU A 216 -4.63 -12.20 27.91
C LEU A 216 -6.07 -12.69 28.05
N THR A 217 -6.44 -13.76 27.35
CA THR A 217 -7.79 -14.34 27.44
C THR A 217 -8.05 -14.89 28.83
N GLY A 218 -7.09 -15.62 29.42
CA GLY A 218 -7.22 -16.19 30.76
C GLY A 218 -7.43 -15.11 31.83
N SER A 219 -6.59 -14.07 31.84
CA SER A 219 -6.73 -12.95 32.78
C SER A 219 -8.05 -12.19 32.59
N THR A 220 -8.48 -11.98 31.35
CA THR A 220 -9.77 -11.35 31.04
C THR A 220 -10.93 -12.17 31.60
N VAL A 221 -10.96 -13.49 31.37
CA VAL A 221 -12.02 -14.37 31.91
C VAL A 221 -12.07 -14.33 33.42
N VAL A 222 -10.91 -14.36 34.09
CA VAL A 222 -10.83 -14.29 35.56
C VAL A 222 -11.37 -12.94 36.06
N VAL A 223 -10.91 -11.82 35.50
CA VAL A 223 -11.36 -10.48 35.89
C VAL A 223 -12.86 -10.32 35.63
N SER A 224 -13.35 -10.70 34.44
CA SER A 224 -14.78 -10.66 34.11
C SER A 224 -15.62 -11.51 35.07
N SER A 225 -15.14 -12.70 35.45
CA SER A 225 -15.82 -13.56 36.43
C SER A 225 -15.85 -12.90 37.82
N LEU A 226 -14.74 -12.34 38.28
CA LEU A 226 -14.68 -11.63 39.57
C LEU A 226 -15.60 -10.42 39.59
N LEU A 227 -15.59 -9.61 38.53
CA LEU A 227 -16.51 -8.47 38.39
C LEU A 227 -17.97 -8.95 38.38
N TRP A 228 -18.28 -10.03 37.69
CA TRP A 228 -19.62 -10.63 37.69
C TRP A 228 -20.08 -11.05 39.10
N PHE A 229 -19.26 -11.80 39.83
CA PHE A 229 -19.62 -12.27 41.17
C PHE A 229 -19.69 -11.15 42.22
N THR A 230 -18.83 -10.13 42.11
CA THR A 230 -18.78 -9.03 43.09
C THR A 230 -19.79 -7.93 42.81
N GLN A 231 -20.03 -7.57 41.55
CA GLN A 231 -20.96 -6.48 41.19
C GLN A 231 -22.41 -6.94 41.12
N ARG A 232 -22.70 -8.18 40.70
CA ARG A 232 -24.09 -8.68 40.60
C ARG A 232 -24.72 -8.98 41.97
N ARG A 233 -23.90 -9.27 43.00
CA ARG A 233 -24.39 -9.46 44.39
C ARG A 233 -24.88 -8.19 45.06
N LYS A 234 -24.65 -7.00 44.49
CA LYS A 234 -25.17 -5.73 45.04
C LYS A 234 -26.55 -5.31 44.49
N VAL A 235 -27.16 -6.09 43.60
CA VAL A 235 -28.45 -5.74 42.96
C VAL A 235 -29.65 -6.52 43.54
N GLU A 236 -29.43 -7.47 44.47
CA GLU A 236 -30.54 -8.17 45.17
C GLU A 236 -30.74 -7.68 46.61
N THR A 237 -30.87 -6.36 46.81
CA THR A 237 -31.43 -5.81 48.06
C THR A 237 -32.13 -4.47 47.81
N THR A 238 -33.29 -4.52 47.15
CA THR A 238 -34.37 -3.52 47.29
C THR A 238 -35.68 -4.23 47.05
#